data_AF-A0A951XR11-F1
#
_entry.id   AF-A0A951XR11-F1
#
_cell.length_a   1.000
_cell.length_b   1.000
_cell.length_c   1.000
_cell.angle_alpha   90.00
_cell.angle_beta   90.00
_cell.angle_gamma   90.00
#
_symmetry.space_group_name_H-M   'P 1'
#
loop_
_entity.id
_entity.type
_entity.pdbx_description
1 polymer ?
#
loop_
_entity_poly.entity_id
_entity_poly.type
_entity_poly.pdbx_seq_one_letter_code
_entity_poly.pdbx_strand_id
1 'polypeptide(L)'
;MAASLYQSISPALTTLFGSIDGHAKAGAPVFPGSAGAIAKRRNQHGVEYYVRRFYGGDGRQQETYIGAGEEGRRKAEFLQAQILEVKALLPELRLLAREGFQSADPKTYATLASLHEHGLFAAGATLIGSHAFGVLVNQMGVRAAAYATEDVDVARREILAFDHFPEKSFLDMLRDSGIHFIEVPELDCRKPSSSFKQMGVSRFHVDLLVPSTDNEIHVVEVQELKAHATALPFLAYVLGQTQMATLISREGCCPVRIPVPERFAVHKLAVSQLRTNRNAKSEKDVFQAAVILAALGERFPGAIESAVMDLPVSARKYLTGASGFALGVMQAHPRACEELREAIARIAELE
;
A
#
# COMPACT_ATOMS: atom_id res chain seq x y z
N MET A 1 -18.33 -12.19 25.95
CA MET A 1 -18.56 -10.99 25.12
C MET A 1 -17.87 -11.22 23.79
N ALA A 2 -18.57 -11.08 22.66
CA ALA A 2 -17.91 -11.14 21.35
C ALA A 2 -16.83 -10.04 21.28
N ALA A 3 -15.66 -10.36 20.75
CA ALA A 3 -14.60 -9.36 20.57
C ALA A 3 -15.09 -8.27 19.60
N SER A 4 -14.86 -7.00 19.92
CA SER A 4 -15.20 -5.88 19.03
C SER A 4 -14.43 -6.01 17.71
N LEU A 5 -15.12 -5.83 16.59
CA LEU A 5 -14.55 -5.95 15.24
C LEU A 5 -13.43 -4.93 15.00
N TYR A 6 -13.61 -3.72 15.53
CA TYR A 6 -12.59 -2.68 15.64
C TYR A 6 -12.77 -1.86 16.92
N GLN A 7 -11.80 -1.01 17.22
CA GLN A 7 -11.85 -0.01 18.28
C GLN A 7 -11.63 1.38 17.69
N SER A 8 -12.40 2.38 18.11
CA SER A 8 -12.15 3.76 17.71
C SER A 8 -10.87 4.28 18.35
N ILE A 9 -10.05 4.95 17.56
CA ILE A 9 -8.86 5.65 18.05
C ILE A 9 -9.30 7.00 18.65
N SER A 10 -8.58 7.48 19.66
CA SER A 10 -8.93 8.74 20.31
C SER A 10 -8.87 9.94 19.33
N PRO A 11 -9.69 10.98 19.52
CA PRO A 11 -9.67 12.16 18.66
C PRO A 11 -8.29 12.84 18.61
N ALA A 12 -7.57 12.90 19.75
CA ALA A 12 -6.25 13.54 19.82
C ALA A 12 -5.22 12.84 18.92
N LEU A 13 -5.21 11.50 18.91
CA LEU A 13 -4.31 10.74 18.04
C LEU A 13 -4.73 10.78 16.58
N THR A 14 -6.04 10.84 16.30
CA THR A 14 -6.58 11.02 14.95
C THR A 14 -6.16 12.38 14.38
N THR A 15 -6.20 13.45 15.18
CA THR A 15 -5.71 14.78 14.78
C THR A 15 -4.20 14.76 14.52
N LEU A 16 -3.41 14.09 15.37
CA LEU A 16 -1.96 13.94 15.16
C LEU A 16 -1.67 13.23 13.84
N PHE A 17 -2.35 12.11 13.57
CA PHE A 17 -2.23 11.42 12.28
C PHE A 17 -2.64 12.31 11.10
N GLY A 18 -3.72 13.07 11.23
CA GLY A 18 -4.14 14.03 10.21
C GLY A 18 -3.09 15.11 9.91
N SER A 19 -2.37 15.59 10.92
CA SER A 19 -1.25 16.53 10.74
C SER A 19 -0.10 15.90 9.96
N ILE A 20 0.28 14.65 10.29
CA ILE A 20 1.30 13.90 9.56
C ILE A 20 0.86 13.60 8.13
N ASP A 21 -0.40 13.20 7.92
CA ASP A 21 -0.95 12.95 6.58
C ASP A 21 -0.96 14.21 5.72
N GLY A 22 -1.36 15.35 6.29
CA GLY A 22 -1.30 16.64 5.61
C GLY A 22 0.12 17.06 5.25
N HIS A 23 1.07 16.88 6.17
CA HIS A 23 2.48 17.17 5.94
C HIS A 23 3.09 16.28 4.85
N ALA A 24 2.85 14.97 4.89
CA ALA A 24 3.30 14.03 3.87
C ALA A 24 2.73 14.37 2.48
N LYS A 25 1.42 14.67 2.40
CA LYS A 25 0.76 15.07 1.15
C LYS A 25 1.22 16.43 0.61
N ALA A 26 1.74 17.30 1.48
CA ALA A 26 2.34 18.57 1.09
C ALA A 26 3.77 18.43 0.52
N GLY A 27 4.28 17.20 0.38
CA GLY A 27 5.60 16.94 -0.20
C GLY A 27 6.72 16.86 0.82
N ALA A 28 6.43 16.38 2.04
CA ALA A 28 7.48 16.08 3.01
C ALA A 28 8.54 15.11 2.42
N PRO A 29 9.83 15.26 2.74
CA PRO A 29 10.87 14.40 2.20
C PRO A 29 10.64 12.92 2.54
N VAL A 30 10.77 12.06 1.53
CA VAL A 30 10.68 10.61 1.69
C VAL A 30 12.05 10.00 1.41
N PHE A 31 12.46 9.04 2.23
CA PHE A 31 13.72 8.34 2.06
C PHE A 31 13.48 6.84 1.98
N PRO A 32 14.04 6.14 0.97
CA PRO A 32 14.12 4.68 1.00
C PRO A 32 15.02 4.24 2.16
N GLY A 33 14.42 3.58 3.16
CA GLY A 33 15.09 3.22 4.42
C GLY A 33 15.10 4.35 5.44
N SER A 34 16.05 4.31 6.39
CA SER A 34 16.15 5.36 7.41
C SER A 34 16.64 6.69 6.82
N ALA A 35 16.23 7.83 7.37
CA ALA A 35 16.71 9.14 6.92
C ALA A 35 18.26 9.24 6.97
N GLY A 36 18.88 8.63 7.99
CA GLY A 36 20.33 8.55 8.11
C GLY A 36 20.99 9.84 8.61
N ALA A 37 22.23 10.09 8.19
CA ALA A 37 22.99 11.29 8.52
C ALA A 37 24.02 11.61 7.42
N ILE A 38 24.36 12.89 7.30
CA ILE A 38 25.45 13.33 6.44
C ILE A 38 26.80 13.09 7.15
N ALA A 39 27.76 12.53 6.43
CA ALA A 39 29.12 12.40 6.90
C ALA A 39 30.10 13.03 5.90
N LYS A 40 31.12 13.71 6.42
CA LYS A 40 32.26 14.20 5.65
C LYS A 40 33.34 13.11 5.60
N ARG A 41 34.01 13.01 4.46
CA ARG A 41 35.11 12.09 4.17
C ARG A 41 36.20 12.81 3.39
N ARG A 42 37.39 12.21 3.35
CA ARG A 42 38.51 12.65 2.52
C ARG A 42 39.02 11.49 1.69
N ASN A 43 39.35 11.74 0.43
CA ASN A 43 39.98 10.73 -0.43
C ASN A 43 41.50 10.69 -0.20
N GLN A 44 42.20 9.79 -0.90
CA GLN A 44 43.66 9.64 -0.80
C GLN A 44 44.43 10.90 -1.24
N HIS A 45 43.80 11.79 -2.02
CA HIS A 45 44.37 13.07 -2.48
C HIS A 45 43.98 14.26 -1.57
N GLY A 46 43.35 14.01 -0.42
CA GLY A 46 42.95 15.05 0.54
C GLY A 46 41.68 15.84 0.18
N VAL A 47 41.00 15.50 -0.92
CA VAL A 47 39.76 16.17 -1.35
C VAL A 47 38.62 15.75 -0.43
N GLU A 48 37.92 16.74 0.12
CA GLU A 48 36.74 16.54 0.96
C GLU A 48 35.50 16.23 0.12
N TYR A 49 34.77 15.21 0.55
CA TYR A 49 33.49 14.83 -0.04
C TYR A 49 32.47 14.42 1.02
N TYR A 50 31.21 14.45 0.61
CA TYR A 50 30.05 14.23 1.46
C TYR A 50 29.34 12.94 1.06
N VAL A 51 28.90 12.18 2.07
CA VAL A 51 28.12 10.95 1.88
C VAL A 51 26.91 10.97 2.81
N ARG A 52 25.79 10.40 2.37
CA ARG A 52 24.65 10.07 3.25
C ARG A 52 24.84 8.65 3.76
N ARG A 53 24.94 8.48 5.07
CA ARG A 53 25.00 7.18 5.74
C ARG A 53 23.64 6.84 6.31
N PHE A 54 23.09 5.70 5.94
CA PHE A 54 21.75 5.29 6.35
C PHE A 54 21.65 3.77 6.42
N TYR A 55 20.52 3.26 6.89
CA TYR A 55 20.16 1.85 6.84
C TYR A 55 19.12 1.64 5.74
N GLY A 56 19.42 0.75 4.78
CA GLY A 56 18.49 0.38 3.71
C GLY A 56 17.37 -0.56 4.19
N GLY A 57 16.44 -0.90 3.30
CA GLY A 57 15.33 -1.80 3.64
C GLY A 57 15.75 -3.19 4.11
N ASP A 58 16.93 -3.67 3.69
CA ASP A 58 17.51 -4.94 4.14
C ASP A 58 18.14 -4.88 5.55
N GLY A 59 18.11 -3.70 6.19
CA GLY A 59 18.68 -3.46 7.52
C GLY A 59 20.20 -3.28 7.51
N ARG A 60 20.85 -3.22 6.35
CA ARG A 60 22.30 -2.99 6.27
C ARG A 60 22.61 -1.51 6.15
N GLN A 61 23.74 -1.11 6.73
CA GLN A 61 24.24 0.24 6.59
C GLN A 61 24.76 0.45 5.16
N GLN A 62 24.32 1.54 4.52
CA GLN A 62 24.69 1.95 3.17
C GLN A 62 25.24 3.38 3.21
N GLU A 63 26.07 3.71 2.22
CA GLU A 63 26.56 5.07 1.99
C GLU A 63 26.30 5.47 0.54
N THR A 64 25.65 6.62 0.34
CA THR A 64 25.46 7.21 -0.99
C THR A 64 26.33 8.45 -1.11
N TYR A 65 27.15 8.52 -2.15
CA TYR A 65 27.95 9.69 -2.47
C TYR A 65 27.05 10.88 -2.86
N ILE A 66 27.30 12.04 -2.26
CA ILE A 66 26.54 13.27 -2.51
C ILE A 66 27.32 14.18 -3.46
N GLY A 67 28.62 14.34 -3.22
CA GLY A 67 29.45 15.28 -3.96
C GLY A 67 30.70 15.72 -3.20
N ALA A 68 31.59 16.41 -3.90
CA ALA A 68 32.79 17.04 -3.36
C ALA A 68 32.77 18.55 -3.62
N GLY A 69 33.67 19.28 -2.97
CA GLY A 69 33.79 20.74 -3.14
C GLY A 69 32.55 21.52 -2.69
N GLU A 70 32.38 22.71 -3.25
CA GLU A 70 31.30 23.62 -2.87
C GLU A 70 29.91 23.10 -3.26
N GLU A 71 29.78 22.50 -4.45
CA GLU A 71 28.51 21.90 -4.89
C GLU A 71 28.10 20.73 -4.00
N GLY A 72 29.05 19.84 -3.66
CA GLY A 72 28.82 18.73 -2.73
C GLY A 72 28.40 19.22 -1.35
N ARG A 73 29.01 20.31 -0.86
CA ARG A 73 28.62 20.94 0.40
C ARG A 73 27.18 21.47 0.35
N ARG A 74 26.79 22.20 -0.69
CA ARG A 74 25.42 22.73 -0.84
C ARG A 74 24.38 21.62 -0.90
N LYS A 75 24.63 20.56 -1.69
CA LYS A 75 23.76 19.37 -1.75
C LYS A 75 23.64 18.68 -0.39
N ALA A 76 24.75 18.57 0.34
CA ALA A 76 24.78 17.98 1.66
C ALA A 76 24.01 18.83 2.70
N GLU A 77 24.11 20.15 2.66
CA GLU A 77 23.35 21.06 3.52
C GLU A 77 21.84 20.98 3.24
N PHE A 78 21.43 20.94 1.96
CA PHE A 78 20.03 20.72 1.58
C PHE A 78 19.49 19.38 2.08
N LEU A 79 20.23 18.29 1.82
CA LEU A 79 19.84 16.95 2.27
C LEU A 79 19.84 16.83 3.80
N GLN A 80 20.73 17.54 4.49
CA GLN A 80 20.76 17.59 5.96
C GLN A 80 19.48 18.22 6.52
N ALA A 81 18.91 19.26 5.87
CA ALA A 81 17.65 19.86 6.28
C ALA A 81 16.48 18.87 6.14
N GLN A 82 16.39 18.19 4.99
CA GLN A 82 15.37 17.15 4.76
C GLN A 82 15.48 15.99 5.77
N ILE A 83 16.70 15.57 6.11
CA ILE A 83 16.94 14.53 7.13
C ILE A 83 16.44 14.99 8.51
N LEU A 84 16.64 16.26 8.88
CA LEU A 84 16.18 16.79 10.16
C LEU A 84 14.66 16.86 10.23
N GLU A 85 14.01 17.25 9.14
CA GLU A 85 12.56 17.27 9.00
C GLU A 85 11.95 15.88 9.23
N VAL A 86 12.43 14.86 8.51
CA VAL A 86 11.95 13.47 8.72
C VAL A 86 12.23 13.00 10.15
N LYS A 87 13.40 13.30 10.71
CA LYS A 87 13.74 12.94 12.10
C LYS A 87 12.84 13.59 13.13
N ALA A 88 12.33 14.79 12.87
CA ALA A 88 11.40 15.48 13.77
C ALA A 88 10.04 14.76 13.87
N LEU A 89 9.62 14.04 12.81
CA LEU A 89 8.36 13.27 12.78
C LEU A 89 8.48 11.90 13.49
N LEU A 90 9.68 11.33 13.60
CA LEU A 90 9.88 9.96 14.11
C LEU A 90 9.35 9.73 15.54
N PRO A 91 9.44 10.67 16.51
CA PRO A 91 8.80 10.50 17.81
C PRO A 91 7.27 10.31 17.70
N GLU A 92 6.60 11.10 16.87
CA GLU A 92 5.15 11.06 16.68
C GLU A 92 4.71 9.80 15.92
N LEU A 93 5.45 9.42 14.88
CA LEU A 93 5.21 8.17 14.15
C LEU A 93 5.33 6.94 15.07
N ARG A 94 6.34 6.94 15.95
CA ARG A 94 6.51 5.88 16.96
C ARG A 94 5.40 5.87 18.00
N LEU A 95 4.91 7.05 18.40
CA LEU A 95 3.74 7.17 19.28
C LEU A 95 2.51 6.56 18.60
N LEU A 96 2.17 6.97 17.39
CA LEU A 96 1.02 6.43 16.64
C LEU A 96 1.10 4.90 16.51
N ALA A 97 2.26 4.37 16.13
CA ALA A 97 2.47 2.93 16.04
C ALA A 97 2.28 2.22 17.39
N ARG A 98 2.71 2.82 18.51
CA ARG A 98 2.52 2.26 19.86
C ARG A 98 1.06 2.29 20.30
N GLU A 99 0.32 3.33 19.93
CA GLU A 99 -1.11 3.48 20.24
C GLU A 99 -2.02 2.66 19.31
N GLY A 100 -1.43 1.88 18.38
CA GLY A 100 -2.14 0.87 17.61
C GLY A 100 -2.58 1.30 16.21
N PHE A 101 -2.03 2.41 15.68
CA PHE A 101 -2.08 2.65 14.24
C PHE A 101 -1.31 1.56 13.50
N GLN A 102 -1.80 1.17 12.33
CA GLN A 102 -1.10 0.25 11.46
C GLN A 102 0.14 0.94 10.90
N SER A 103 1.30 0.29 11.02
CA SER A 103 2.56 0.81 10.50
C SER A 103 3.27 -0.26 9.67
N ALA A 104 3.92 0.17 8.59
CA ALA A 104 4.74 -0.71 7.76
C ALA A 104 6.05 -1.04 8.47
N ASP A 105 6.51 -2.28 8.33
CA ASP A 105 7.86 -2.66 8.71
C ASP A 105 8.91 -1.97 7.82
N PRO A 106 10.20 -1.95 8.22
CA PRO A 106 11.24 -1.25 7.47
C PRO A 106 11.41 -1.70 6.02
N LYS A 107 11.22 -3.01 5.69
CA LYS A 107 11.37 -3.50 4.32
C LYS A 107 10.24 -3.00 3.44
N THR A 108 9.00 -3.14 3.92
CA THR A 108 7.81 -2.64 3.25
C THR A 108 7.90 -1.13 3.03
N TYR A 109 8.27 -0.37 4.07
CA TYR A 109 8.42 1.08 3.97
C TYR A 109 9.48 1.48 2.95
N ALA A 110 10.69 0.92 3.03
CA ALA A 110 11.77 1.25 2.09
C ALA A 110 11.40 0.93 0.63
N THR A 111 10.67 -0.17 0.41
CA THR A 111 10.16 -0.56 -0.90
C THR A 111 9.17 0.47 -1.44
N LEU A 112 8.14 0.81 -0.66
CA LEU A 112 7.12 1.77 -1.08
C LEU A 112 7.66 3.20 -1.18
N ALA A 113 8.59 3.60 -0.31
CA ALA A 113 9.33 4.86 -0.40
C ALA A 113 10.14 4.94 -1.70
N SER A 114 10.80 3.86 -2.11
CA SER A 114 11.51 3.81 -3.40
C SER A 114 10.57 4.01 -4.57
N LEU A 115 9.43 3.31 -4.59
CA LEU A 115 8.42 3.48 -5.65
C LEU A 115 7.81 4.88 -5.66
N HIS A 116 7.64 5.51 -4.49
CA HIS A 116 7.20 6.91 -4.37
C HIS A 116 8.22 7.88 -4.99
N GLU A 117 9.51 7.73 -4.66
CA GLU A 117 10.58 8.58 -5.22
C GLU A 117 10.70 8.48 -6.75
N HIS A 118 10.30 7.34 -7.33
CA HIS A 118 10.17 7.15 -8.78
C HIS A 118 8.85 7.66 -9.37
N GLY A 119 8.02 8.35 -8.58
CA GLY A 119 6.76 8.94 -9.03
C GLY A 119 5.64 7.94 -9.29
N LEU A 120 5.81 6.67 -8.91
CA LEU A 120 4.91 5.57 -9.32
C LEU A 120 3.45 5.81 -8.86
N PHE A 121 3.25 6.21 -7.61
CA PHE A 121 1.92 6.48 -7.05
C PHE A 121 1.29 7.77 -7.60
N ALA A 122 2.12 8.77 -7.89
CA ALA A 122 1.67 10.02 -8.52
C ALA A 122 1.18 9.74 -9.95
N ALA A 123 1.88 8.87 -10.70
CA ALA A 123 1.53 8.42 -12.04
C ALA A 123 0.29 7.49 -12.09
N GLY A 124 -0.25 7.07 -10.94
CA GLY A 124 -1.53 6.33 -10.87
C GLY A 124 -1.42 4.88 -10.41
N ALA A 125 -0.22 4.36 -10.11
CA ALA A 125 -0.11 3.05 -9.48
C ALA A 125 -0.72 3.11 -8.08
N THR A 126 -1.29 2.01 -7.63
CA THR A 126 -2.12 1.94 -6.43
C THR A 126 -1.67 0.77 -5.58
N LEU A 127 -1.36 1.03 -4.31
CA LEU A 127 -1.15 0.02 -3.29
C LEU A 127 -2.49 -0.63 -2.97
N ILE A 128 -2.56 -1.96 -3.03
CA ILE A 128 -3.74 -2.73 -2.65
C ILE A 128 -3.40 -3.73 -1.53
N GLY A 129 -4.25 -4.73 -1.32
CA GLY A 129 -3.94 -5.82 -0.39
C GLY A 129 -3.98 -5.41 1.09
N SER A 130 -3.24 -6.13 1.91
CA SER A 130 -3.23 -5.94 3.37
C SER A 130 -2.63 -4.59 3.80
N HIS A 131 -1.65 -4.07 3.06
CA HIS A 131 -1.06 -2.77 3.38
C HIS A 131 -2.03 -1.61 3.10
N ALA A 132 -2.79 -1.68 2.00
CA ALA A 132 -3.87 -0.71 1.74
C ALA A 132 -4.95 -0.75 2.83
N PHE A 133 -5.34 -1.92 3.30
CA PHE A 133 -6.24 -2.06 4.46
C PHE A 133 -5.68 -1.33 5.70
N GLY A 134 -4.39 -1.49 5.98
CA GLY A 134 -3.73 -0.81 7.09
C GLY A 134 -3.79 0.72 6.99
N VAL A 135 -3.58 1.27 5.78
CA VAL A 135 -3.71 2.70 5.53
C VAL A 135 -5.17 3.17 5.68
N LEU A 136 -6.13 2.40 5.16
CA LEU A 136 -7.56 2.72 5.25
C LEU A 136 -8.06 2.78 6.69
N VAL A 137 -7.71 1.82 7.55
CA VAL A 137 -8.14 1.84 8.96
C VAL A 137 -7.55 3.03 9.71
N ASN A 138 -6.31 3.42 9.41
CA ASN A 138 -5.70 4.63 9.97
C ASN A 138 -6.44 5.90 9.53
N GLN A 139 -6.77 6.03 8.24
CA GLN A 139 -7.55 7.17 7.74
C GLN A 139 -8.94 7.27 8.37
N MET A 140 -9.56 6.12 8.64
CA MET A 140 -10.84 6.08 9.34
C MET A 140 -10.72 6.24 10.86
N GLY A 141 -9.51 6.37 11.42
CA GLY A 141 -9.32 6.49 12.87
C GLY A 141 -9.87 5.27 13.64
N VAL A 142 -9.72 4.08 13.07
CA VAL A 142 -10.11 2.81 13.70
C VAL A 142 -8.91 1.87 13.80
N ARG A 143 -8.91 1.05 14.85
CA ARG A 143 -7.92 0.00 15.08
C ARG A 143 -8.59 -1.36 14.96
N ALA A 144 -8.06 -2.19 14.08
CA ALA A 144 -8.47 -3.58 13.90
C ALA A 144 -7.30 -4.54 14.11
N ALA A 145 -7.58 -5.84 14.14
CA ALA A 145 -6.54 -6.86 14.20
C ALA A 145 -5.55 -6.69 13.03
N ALA A 146 -4.27 -6.58 13.36
CA ALA A 146 -3.21 -6.50 12.37
C ALA A 146 -2.97 -7.89 11.77
N TYR A 147 -2.81 -7.95 10.44
CA TYR A 147 -2.31 -9.14 9.77
C TYR A 147 -0.87 -8.88 9.34
N ALA A 148 0.05 -9.70 9.82
CA ALA A 148 1.39 -9.74 9.24
C ALA A 148 1.26 -10.19 7.77
N THR A 149 1.86 -9.43 6.88
CA THR A 149 1.91 -9.72 5.44
C THR A 149 3.35 -9.52 4.99
N GLU A 150 3.84 -10.43 4.17
CA GLU A 150 5.14 -10.31 3.51
C GLU A 150 4.97 -9.91 2.03
N ASP A 151 3.72 -9.67 1.63
CA ASP A 151 3.26 -9.48 0.27
C ASP A 151 2.91 -7.98 0.11
N VAL A 152 3.55 -7.32 -0.86
CA VAL A 152 3.23 -5.95 -1.28
C VAL A 152 2.58 -5.99 -2.65
N ASP A 153 1.30 -5.66 -2.72
CA ASP A 153 0.55 -5.66 -3.98
C ASP A 153 0.49 -4.24 -4.56
N VAL A 154 1.12 -4.03 -5.73
CA VAL A 154 1.06 -2.77 -6.48
C VAL A 154 0.31 -2.99 -7.77
N ALA A 155 -0.72 -2.20 -8.01
CA ALA A 155 -1.57 -2.35 -9.18
C ALA A 155 -1.66 -1.08 -10.02
N ARG A 156 -1.83 -1.22 -11.34
CA ARG A 156 -2.20 -0.11 -12.23
C ARG A 156 -3.49 -0.45 -12.97
N ARG A 157 -4.40 0.52 -13.12
CA ARG A 157 -5.64 0.33 -13.89
C ARG A 157 -5.41 0.54 -15.39
N GLU A 158 -4.73 1.61 -15.72
CA GLU A 158 -4.42 2.07 -17.07
C GLU A 158 -2.91 2.26 -17.20
N ILE A 159 -2.45 2.78 -18.35
CA ILE A 159 -1.04 3.15 -18.52
C ILE A 159 -0.70 4.25 -17.52
N LEU A 160 0.42 4.12 -16.82
CA LEU A 160 0.83 5.10 -15.80
C LEU A 160 1.17 6.45 -16.44
N ALA A 161 0.62 7.53 -15.88
CA ALA A 161 0.73 8.89 -16.37
C ALA A 161 2.05 9.55 -15.93
N PHE A 162 3.18 8.95 -16.29
CA PHE A 162 4.48 9.61 -16.12
C PHE A 162 4.64 10.75 -17.14
N ASP A 163 5.31 11.84 -16.75
CA ASP A 163 5.68 12.91 -17.68
C ASP A 163 6.55 12.36 -18.84
N HIS A 164 7.47 11.46 -18.49
CA HIS A 164 8.32 10.69 -19.39
C HIS A 164 8.45 9.25 -18.89
N PHE A 165 8.53 8.28 -19.79
CA PHE A 165 8.75 6.89 -19.37
C PHE A 165 10.05 6.76 -18.57
N PRO A 166 10.01 6.06 -17.43
CA PRO A 166 11.17 5.92 -16.57
C PRO A 166 12.28 5.15 -17.29
N GLU A 167 13.53 5.62 -17.10
CA GLU A 167 14.70 4.89 -17.61
C GLU A 167 14.88 3.55 -16.89
N LYS A 168 14.58 3.51 -15.59
CA LYS A 168 14.68 2.31 -14.76
C LYS A 168 13.49 1.37 -14.98
N SER A 169 13.76 0.07 -14.93
CA SER A 169 12.72 -0.95 -14.83
C SER A 169 12.06 -0.95 -13.45
N PHE A 170 10.88 -1.55 -13.31
CA PHE A 170 10.24 -1.75 -12.00
C PHE A 170 11.17 -2.47 -11.02
N LEU A 171 11.90 -3.49 -11.49
CA LEU A 171 12.87 -4.21 -10.67
C LEU A 171 13.99 -3.30 -10.16
N ASP A 172 14.50 -2.39 -10.98
CA ASP A 172 15.54 -1.46 -10.56
C ASP A 172 14.99 -0.39 -9.60
N MET A 173 13.76 0.07 -9.80
CA MET A 173 13.06 0.92 -8.81
C MET A 173 12.92 0.20 -7.47
N LEU A 174 12.62 -1.09 -7.46
CA LEU A 174 12.57 -1.89 -6.23
C LEU A 174 13.95 -2.03 -5.57
N ARG A 175 15.02 -2.22 -6.36
CA ARG A 175 16.40 -2.34 -5.86
C ARG A 175 16.93 -1.06 -5.21
N ASP A 176 16.46 0.10 -5.65
CA ASP A 176 16.79 1.39 -5.03
C ASP A 176 16.30 1.50 -3.57
N SER A 177 15.40 0.60 -3.11
CA SER A 177 15.08 0.46 -1.68
C SER A 177 16.24 -0.04 -0.81
N GLY A 178 17.34 -0.44 -1.44
CA GLY A 178 18.48 -1.10 -0.80
C GLY A 178 18.26 -2.60 -0.59
N ILE A 179 17.14 -3.17 -1.06
CA ILE A 179 16.85 -4.60 -1.00
C ILE A 179 17.24 -5.24 -2.34
N HIS A 180 17.97 -6.36 -2.28
CA HIS A 180 18.34 -7.11 -3.47
C HIS A 180 17.16 -7.95 -3.99
N PHE A 181 16.30 -7.33 -4.80
CA PHE A 181 15.18 -7.98 -5.48
C PHE A 181 15.63 -8.77 -6.72
N ILE A 182 14.96 -9.89 -6.93
CA ILE A 182 15.04 -10.73 -8.12
C ILE A 182 13.63 -11.10 -8.58
N GLU A 183 13.47 -11.32 -9.88
CA GLU A 183 12.25 -11.91 -10.45
C GLU A 183 12.04 -13.33 -9.92
N VAL A 184 10.78 -13.69 -9.67
CA VAL A 184 10.37 -15.04 -9.29
C VAL A 184 10.10 -15.84 -10.57
N PRO A 185 10.92 -16.84 -10.91
CA PRO A 185 10.66 -17.65 -12.10
C PRO A 185 9.30 -18.33 -11.99
N GLU A 186 8.52 -18.30 -13.07
CA GLU A 186 7.30 -19.08 -13.20
C GLU A 186 7.61 -20.60 -13.25
N LEU A 187 6.62 -21.43 -12.93
CA LEU A 187 6.75 -22.90 -13.06
C LEU A 187 7.11 -23.30 -14.49
N ASP A 188 6.61 -22.55 -15.47
CA ASP A 188 7.06 -22.60 -16.85
C ASP A 188 8.11 -21.50 -17.07
N CYS A 189 9.38 -21.89 -17.16
CA CYS A 189 10.51 -20.96 -17.35
C CYS A 189 10.43 -20.14 -18.64
N ARG A 190 9.51 -20.45 -19.57
CA ARG A 190 9.27 -19.68 -20.79
C ARG A 190 8.31 -18.52 -20.58
N LYS A 191 7.58 -18.50 -19.44
CA LYS A 191 6.66 -17.42 -19.11
C LYS A 191 7.39 -16.32 -18.33
N PRO A 192 7.10 -15.05 -18.63
CA PRO A 192 7.71 -13.94 -17.92
C PRO A 192 7.24 -13.88 -16.47
N SER A 193 8.11 -13.41 -15.59
CA SER A 193 7.81 -13.23 -14.16
C SER A 193 7.01 -11.95 -13.91
N SER A 194 5.97 -12.03 -13.08
CA SER A 194 5.18 -10.88 -12.61
C SER A 194 5.34 -10.59 -11.12
N SER A 195 6.22 -11.33 -10.44
CA SER A 195 6.44 -11.25 -8.99
C SER A 195 7.92 -11.08 -8.69
N PHE A 196 8.24 -10.24 -7.71
CA PHE A 196 9.60 -9.86 -7.36
C PHE A 196 9.84 -10.18 -5.90
N LYS A 197 10.82 -11.03 -5.59
CA LYS A 197 11.13 -11.40 -4.20
C LYS A 197 12.48 -10.88 -3.76
N GLN A 198 12.63 -10.66 -2.47
CA GLN A 198 13.94 -10.50 -1.88
C GLN A 198 14.76 -11.77 -2.08
N MET A 199 15.98 -11.64 -2.59
CA MET A 199 16.90 -12.78 -2.73
C MET A 199 17.21 -13.43 -1.38
N GLY A 200 17.24 -14.77 -1.36
CA GLY A 200 17.54 -15.58 -0.19
C GLY A 200 16.30 -16.28 0.37
N VAL A 201 16.29 -16.51 1.69
CA VAL A 201 15.23 -17.25 2.39
C VAL A 201 14.04 -16.38 2.82
N SER A 202 14.14 -15.07 2.60
CA SER A 202 13.06 -14.12 2.91
C SER A 202 11.85 -14.42 2.03
N ARG A 203 10.65 -14.40 2.63
CA ARG A 203 9.37 -14.53 1.91
C ARG A 203 8.82 -13.20 1.41
N PHE A 204 9.50 -12.10 1.71
CA PHE A 204 9.12 -10.76 1.27
C PHE A 204 9.10 -10.66 -0.26
N HIS A 205 7.94 -10.30 -0.81
CA HIS A 205 7.73 -10.16 -2.24
C HIS A 205 6.81 -9.00 -2.59
N VAL A 206 6.91 -8.57 -3.84
CA VAL A 206 6.13 -7.50 -4.45
C VAL A 206 5.50 -8.06 -5.71
N ASP A 207 4.18 -7.94 -5.81
CA ASP A 207 3.42 -8.36 -6.99
C ASP A 207 2.99 -7.12 -7.78
N LEU A 208 3.22 -7.15 -9.09
CA LEU A 208 2.70 -6.15 -10.02
C LEU A 208 1.41 -6.67 -10.65
N LEU A 209 0.33 -5.91 -10.52
CA LEU A 209 -1.02 -6.36 -10.84
C LEU A 209 -1.73 -5.41 -11.81
N VAL A 210 -2.59 -5.97 -12.66
CA VAL A 210 -3.39 -5.22 -13.63
C VAL A 210 -4.79 -5.81 -13.77
N PRO A 211 -5.79 -5.04 -14.22
CA PRO A 211 -7.10 -5.58 -14.51
C PRO A 211 -7.07 -6.61 -15.64
N SER A 212 -7.71 -7.75 -15.39
CA SER A 212 -8.07 -8.70 -16.43
C SER A 212 -9.30 -8.21 -17.19
N THR A 213 -9.25 -8.28 -18.53
CA THR A 213 -10.36 -7.89 -19.42
C THR A 213 -11.41 -8.97 -19.58
N ASP A 214 -11.04 -10.24 -19.39
CA ASP A 214 -11.87 -11.43 -19.57
C ASP A 214 -12.21 -12.14 -18.24
N ASN A 215 -11.72 -11.61 -17.12
CA ASN A 215 -11.78 -12.24 -15.80
C ASN A 215 -11.01 -13.57 -15.71
N GLU A 216 -10.04 -13.78 -16.59
CA GLU A 216 -9.05 -14.85 -16.48
C GLU A 216 -7.73 -14.34 -15.90
N ILE A 217 -7.00 -15.22 -15.21
CA ILE A 217 -5.68 -14.92 -14.66
C ILE A 217 -4.62 -15.26 -15.69
N HIS A 218 -3.87 -14.25 -16.12
CA HIS A 218 -2.78 -14.40 -17.07
C HIS A 218 -1.72 -13.32 -16.84
N VAL A 219 -0.56 -13.45 -17.48
CA VAL A 219 0.53 -12.47 -17.37
C VAL A 219 0.50 -11.56 -18.58
N VAL A 220 0.63 -10.25 -18.37
CA VAL A 220 0.71 -9.24 -19.43
C VAL A 220 1.94 -8.36 -19.28
N GLU A 221 2.42 -7.82 -20.39
CA GLU A 221 3.52 -6.86 -20.39
C GLU A 221 3.05 -5.48 -19.90
N VAL A 222 3.89 -4.82 -19.11
CA VAL A 222 3.75 -3.43 -18.67
C VAL A 222 4.95 -2.65 -19.19
N GLN A 223 4.82 -2.14 -20.41
CA GLN A 223 5.92 -1.54 -21.16
C GLN A 223 6.51 -0.32 -20.45
N GLU A 224 5.67 0.53 -19.88
CA GLU A 224 6.08 1.74 -19.16
C GLU A 224 6.90 1.43 -17.89
N LEU A 225 6.84 0.19 -17.40
CA LEU A 225 7.63 -0.28 -16.25
C LEU A 225 8.70 -1.31 -16.63
N LYS A 226 8.82 -1.67 -17.92
CA LYS A 226 9.74 -2.71 -18.42
C LYS A 226 9.64 -4.00 -17.60
N ALA A 227 8.41 -4.40 -17.28
CA ALA A 227 8.09 -5.51 -16.39
C ALA A 227 6.84 -6.25 -16.90
N HIS A 228 6.51 -7.38 -16.26
CA HIS A 228 5.24 -8.05 -16.48
C HIS A 228 4.39 -8.01 -15.22
N ALA A 229 3.08 -8.14 -15.39
CA ALA A 229 2.10 -8.06 -14.32
C ALA A 229 1.08 -9.20 -14.44
N THR A 230 0.54 -9.62 -13.29
CA THR A 230 -0.56 -10.58 -13.26
C THR A 230 -1.88 -9.85 -13.46
N ALA A 231 -2.60 -10.21 -14.51
CA ALA A 231 -3.96 -9.76 -14.75
C ALA A 231 -4.93 -10.47 -13.79
N LEU A 232 -5.72 -9.71 -13.04
CA LEU A 232 -6.67 -10.24 -12.06
C LEU A 232 -8.12 -9.80 -12.34
N PRO A 233 -9.10 -10.69 -12.11
CA PRO A 233 -10.52 -10.36 -12.23
C PRO A 233 -10.93 -9.24 -11.30
N PHE A 234 -11.86 -8.40 -11.74
CA PHE A 234 -12.49 -7.32 -10.95
C PHE A 234 -11.54 -6.25 -10.39
N LEU A 235 -10.24 -6.31 -10.70
CA LEU A 235 -9.28 -5.31 -10.23
C LEU A 235 -9.57 -3.93 -10.81
N ALA A 236 -10.13 -3.84 -12.02
CA ALA A 236 -10.60 -2.57 -12.59
C ALA A 236 -11.57 -1.85 -11.64
N TYR A 237 -12.52 -2.57 -11.03
CA TYR A 237 -13.54 -1.98 -10.18
C TYR A 237 -12.91 -1.26 -8.97
N VAL A 238 -12.01 -1.93 -8.25
CA VAL A 238 -11.40 -1.34 -7.04
C VAL A 238 -10.44 -0.20 -7.39
N LEU A 239 -9.76 -0.27 -8.53
CA LEU A 239 -8.87 0.80 -9.00
C LEU A 239 -9.62 1.96 -9.68
N GLY A 240 -10.94 1.85 -9.85
CA GLY A 240 -11.74 2.88 -10.54
C GLY A 240 -11.89 4.18 -9.76
N GLN A 241 -11.75 4.13 -8.43
CA GLN A 241 -11.68 5.32 -7.57
C GLN A 241 -10.58 5.13 -6.54
N THR A 242 -9.59 6.02 -6.58
CA THR A 242 -8.40 5.95 -5.73
C THR A 242 -8.07 7.32 -5.17
N GLN A 243 -7.35 7.35 -4.06
CA GLN A 243 -6.95 8.57 -3.36
C GLN A 243 -5.51 8.46 -2.84
N MET A 244 -4.85 9.60 -2.69
CA MET A 244 -3.58 9.66 -1.98
C MET A 244 -3.82 9.58 -0.46
N ALA A 245 -3.02 8.77 0.21
CA ALA A 245 -3.03 8.56 1.65
C ALA A 245 -1.60 8.36 2.15
N THR A 246 -1.41 8.42 3.47
CA THR A 246 -0.07 8.30 4.06
C THR A 246 0.14 6.94 4.71
N LEU A 247 1.14 6.21 4.20
CA LEU A 247 1.71 5.08 4.88
C LEU A 247 2.68 5.57 5.95
N ILE A 248 2.57 5.05 7.18
CA ILE A 248 3.49 5.38 8.27
C ILE A 248 4.40 4.19 8.61
N SER A 249 5.62 4.49 9.01
CA SER A 249 6.60 3.54 9.51
C SER A 249 7.44 4.19 10.60
N ARG A 250 8.24 3.37 11.30
CA ARG A 250 9.25 3.87 12.24
C ARG A 250 10.41 4.58 11.54
N GLU A 251 10.56 4.39 10.23
CA GLU A 251 11.59 5.03 9.40
C GLU A 251 11.14 6.38 8.80
N GLY A 252 9.84 6.66 8.78
CA GLY A 252 9.25 7.88 8.20
C GLY A 252 7.80 7.69 7.76
N CYS A 253 7.31 8.59 6.92
CA CYS A 253 5.99 8.54 6.32
C CYS A 253 6.09 8.69 4.79
N CYS A 254 5.23 8.02 4.05
CA CYS A 254 5.29 7.95 2.59
C CYS A 254 3.89 8.10 1.97
N PRO A 255 3.65 9.08 1.08
CA PRO A 255 2.42 9.15 0.32
C PRO A 255 2.29 7.99 -0.67
N VAL A 256 1.21 7.23 -0.53
CA VAL A 256 0.82 6.12 -1.41
C VAL A 256 -0.58 6.35 -1.94
N ARG A 257 -0.86 5.87 -3.14
CA ARG A 257 -2.22 5.85 -3.68
C ARG A 257 -2.89 4.54 -3.27
N ILE A 258 -4.12 4.61 -2.80
CA ILE A 258 -4.93 3.46 -2.38
C ILE A 258 -6.37 3.59 -2.92
N PRO A 259 -7.14 2.49 -3.00
CA PRO A 259 -8.56 2.56 -3.32
C PRO A 259 -9.37 3.33 -2.26
N VAL A 260 -10.54 3.82 -2.63
CA VAL A 260 -11.53 4.30 -1.63
C VAL A 260 -12.06 3.13 -0.78
N PRO A 261 -12.39 3.35 0.51
CA PRO A 261 -12.69 2.27 1.46
C PRO A 261 -13.86 1.38 1.03
N GLU A 262 -14.93 1.96 0.53
CA GLU A 262 -16.15 1.26 0.13
C GLU A 262 -15.91 0.29 -1.03
N ARG A 263 -15.18 0.71 -2.07
CA ARG A 263 -14.80 -0.16 -3.19
C ARG A 263 -13.80 -1.22 -2.76
N PHE A 264 -12.85 -0.87 -1.87
CA PHE A 264 -11.93 -1.86 -1.31
C PHE A 264 -12.68 -3.00 -0.62
N ALA A 265 -13.67 -2.67 0.22
CA ALA A 265 -14.41 -3.66 0.99
C ALA A 265 -15.30 -4.55 0.11
N VAL A 266 -16.06 -3.96 -0.82
CA VAL A 266 -16.90 -4.71 -1.77
C VAL A 266 -16.04 -5.61 -2.66
N HIS A 267 -14.91 -5.10 -3.16
CA HIS A 267 -13.96 -5.90 -3.94
C HIS A 267 -13.40 -7.07 -3.13
N LYS A 268 -13.00 -6.85 -1.87
CA LYS A 268 -12.51 -7.91 -0.97
C LYS A 268 -13.52 -9.04 -0.78
N LEU A 269 -14.81 -8.71 -0.63
CA LEU A 269 -15.88 -9.73 -0.56
C LEU A 269 -16.02 -10.50 -1.86
N ALA A 270 -16.02 -9.83 -3.02
CA ALA A 270 -16.13 -10.49 -4.30
C ALA A 270 -14.94 -11.45 -4.56
N VAL A 271 -13.70 -10.99 -4.35
CA VAL A 271 -12.50 -11.82 -4.60
C VAL A 271 -12.31 -12.92 -3.58
N SER A 272 -12.91 -12.85 -2.38
CA SER A 272 -12.82 -13.92 -1.39
C SER A 272 -13.45 -15.22 -1.93
N GLN A 273 -14.50 -15.11 -2.77
CA GLN A 273 -15.16 -16.27 -3.39
C GLN A 273 -14.42 -16.81 -4.62
N LEU A 274 -13.52 -16.03 -5.24
CA LEU A 274 -12.71 -16.48 -6.37
C LEU A 274 -11.55 -17.39 -5.94
N ARG A 275 -11.20 -17.39 -4.65
CA ARG A 275 -10.13 -18.25 -4.14
C ARG A 275 -10.61 -19.71 -4.11
N THR A 276 -10.01 -20.54 -4.95
CA THR A 276 -10.34 -21.97 -5.14
C THR A 276 -10.23 -22.81 -3.87
N ASN A 277 -9.40 -22.40 -2.92
CA ASN A 277 -9.34 -23.01 -1.59
C ASN A 277 -9.84 -22.00 -0.55
N ARG A 278 -10.95 -22.32 0.14
CA ARG A 278 -11.49 -21.57 1.30
C ARG A 278 -10.54 -21.69 2.50
N ASN A 279 -9.37 -21.10 2.35
CA ASN A 279 -8.28 -21.09 3.33
C ASN A 279 -8.33 -19.79 4.15
N ALA A 280 -7.46 -19.67 5.16
CA ALA A 280 -7.26 -18.47 5.98
C ALA A 280 -7.16 -17.14 5.21
N LYS A 281 -6.76 -17.15 3.92
CA LYS A 281 -6.76 -15.95 3.05
C LYS A 281 -8.17 -15.43 2.76
N SER A 282 -9.16 -16.32 2.55
CA SER A 282 -10.55 -15.91 2.34
C SER A 282 -11.15 -15.33 3.61
N GLU A 283 -10.89 -15.96 4.77
CA GLU A 283 -11.35 -15.44 6.07
C GLU A 283 -10.74 -14.06 6.36
N LYS A 284 -9.43 -13.89 6.05
CA LYS A 284 -8.76 -12.58 6.13
C LYS A 284 -9.44 -11.54 5.25
N ASP A 285 -9.74 -11.86 3.98
CA ASP A 285 -10.36 -10.91 3.06
C ASP A 285 -11.78 -10.52 3.53
N VAL A 286 -12.58 -11.47 4.00
CA VAL A 286 -13.91 -11.21 4.58
C VAL A 286 -13.80 -10.37 5.84
N PHE A 287 -12.86 -10.67 6.74
CA PHE A 287 -12.65 -9.89 7.96
C PHE A 287 -12.24 -8.45 7.64
N GLN A 288 -11.27 -8.25 6.74
CA GLN A 288 -10.86 -6.92 6.31
C GLN A 288 -12.03 -6.13 5.72
N ALA A 289 -12.83 -6.75 4.85
CA ALA A 289 -14.03 -6.12 4.31
C ALA A 289 -15.04 -5.77 5.41
N ALA A 290 -15.32 -6.68 6.33
CA ALA A 290 -16.25 -6.47 7.44
C ALA A 290 -15.83 -5.29 8.32
N VAL A 291 -14.55 -5.16 8.66
CA VAL A 291 -14.03 -4.01 9.42
C VAL A 291 -14.32 -2.69 8.71
N ILE A 292 -14.02 -2.62 7.40
CA ILE A 292 -14.22 -1.40 6.63
C ILE A 292 -15.71 -1.08 6.49
N LEU A 293 -16.56 -2.06 6.14
CA LEU A 293 -18.02 -1.89 6.02
C LEU A 293 -18.66 -1.45 7.34
N ALA A 294 -18.26 -2.05 8.47
CA ALA A 294 -18.74 -1.68 9.78
C ALA A 294 -18.41 -0.22 10.12
N ALA A 295 -17.18 0.22 9.84
CA ALA A 295 -16.77 1.61 10.03
C ALA A 295 -17.50 2.58 9.07
N LEU A 296 -17.76 2.17 7.83
CA LEU A 296 -18.50 2.95 6.83
C LEU A 296 -19.95 3.16 7.26
N GLY A 297 -20.67 2.12 7.70
CA GLY A 297 -22.08 2.25 8.09
C GLY A 297 -22.31 3.18 9.30
N GLU A 298 -21.28 3.42 10.11
CA GLU A 298 -21.34 4.39 11.22
C GLU A 298 -20.99 5.83 10.79
N ARG A 299 -20.11 6.00 9.81
CA ARG A 299 -19.47 7.30 9.49
C ARG A 299 -19.89 7.89 8.15
N PHE A 300 -20.26 7.05 7.18
CA PHE A 300 -20.55 7.41 5.79
C PHE A 300 -21.77 6.62 5.26
N PRO A 301 -22.99 6.89 5.77
CA PRO A 301 -24.20 6.22 5.28
C PRO A 301 -24.38 6.40 3.77
N GLY A 302 -24.72 5.33 3.06
CA GLY A 302 -24.91 5.31 1.60
C GLY A 302 -23.66 4.95 0.80
N ALA A 303 -22.48 4.94 1.41
CA ALA A 303 -21.23 4.58 0.73
C ALA A 303 -21.19 3.08 0.34
N ILE A 304 -21.75 2.19 1.19
CA ILE A 304 -21.80 0.76 0.91
C ILE A 304 -22.75 0.51 -0.25
N GLU A 305 -23.93 1.14 -0.22
CA GLU A 305 -24.91 1.05 -1.29
C GLU A 305 -24.32 1.47 -2.63
N SER A 306 -23.73 2.68 -2.69
CA SER A 306 -23.11 3.20 -3.91
C SER A 306 -22.04 2.26 -4.47
N ALA A 307 -21.17 1.72 -3.60
CA ALA A 307 -20.12 0.81 -4.04
C ALA A 307 -20.68 -0.51 -4.58
N VAL A 308 -21.72 -1.08 -3.95
CA VAL A 308 -22.37 -2.30 -4.42
C VAL A 308 -23.07 -2.09 -5.76
N MET A 309 -23.73 -0.94 -5.97
CA MET A 309 -24.40 -0.63 -7.22
C MET A 309 -23.41 -0.44 -8.39
N ASP A 310 -22.23 0.11 -8.11
CA ASP A 310 -21.13 0.26 -9.07
C ASP A 310 -20.43 -1.07 -9.43
N LEU A 311 -20.72 -2.16 -8.71
CA LEU A 311 -20.06 -3.45 -8.92
C LEU A 311 -20.50 -4.07 -10.26
N PRO A 312 -19.56 -4.54 -11.12
CA PRO A 312 -19.90 -5.17 -12.39
C PRO A 312 -20.84 -6.36 -12.21
N VAL A 313 -21.78 -6.55 -13.14
CA VAL A 313 -22.80 -7.63 -13.07
C VAL A 313 -22.15 -9.01 -12.89
N SER A 314 -21.05 -9.28 -13.59
CA SER A 314 -20.30 -10.54 -13.47
C SER A 314 -19.71 -10.80 -12.08
N ALA A 315 -19.54 -9.76 -11.25
CA ALA A 315 -19.01 -9.86 -9.89
C ALA A 315 -20.09 -10.02 -8.81
N ARG A 316 -21.36 -9.66 -9.10
CA ARG A 316 -22.47 -9.60 -8.13
C ARG A 316 -22.72 -10.94 -7.44
N LYS A 317 -22.73 -12.05 -8.18
CA LYS A 317 -22.89 -13.39 -7.62
C LYS A 317 -21.84 -13.73 -6.54
N TYR A 318 -20.61 -13.23 -6.68
CA TYR A 318 -19.54 -13.47 -5.70
C TYR A 318 -19.73 -12.62 -4.45
N LEU A 319 -20.13 -11.35 -4.61
CA LEU A 319 -20.53 -10.51 -3.47
C LEU A 319 -21.67 -11.15 -2.68
N THR A 320 -22.74 -11.58 -3.35
CA THR A 320 -23.88 -12.24 -2.72
C THR A 320 -23.44 -13.50 -1.97
N GLY A 321 -22.59 -14.33 -2.56
CA GLY A 321 -22.03 -15.52 -1.91
C GLY A 321 -21.16 -15.23 -0.67
N ALA A 322 -20.47 -14.09 -0.61
CA ALA A 322 -19.66 -13.69 0.53
C ALA A 322 -20.44 -12.97 1.64
N SER A 323 -21.57 -12.36 1.29
CA SER A 323 -22.32 -11.44 2.15
C SER A 323 -22.75 -12.05 3.48
N GLY A 324 -23.18 -13.31 3.50
CA GLY A 324 -23.59 -14.00 4.72
C GLY A 324 -22.48 -14.09 5.76
N PHE A 325 -21.22 -14.28 5.33
CA PHE A 325 -20.07 -14.30 6.23
C PHE A 325 -19.80 -12.91 6.79
N ALA A 326 -19.82 -11.88 5.94
CA ALA A 326 -19.61 -10.50 6.37
C ALA A 326 -20.68 -10.04 7.36
N LEU A 327 -21.96 -10.32 7.07
CA LEU A 327 -23.10 -10.03 7.97
C LEU A 327 -22.97 -10.77 9.31
N GLY A 328 -22.46 -12.00 9.31
CA GLY A 328 -22.17 -12.76 10.52
C GLY A 328 -21.08 -12.11 11.38
N VAL A 329 -20.02 -11.60 10.77
CA VAL A 329 -18.92 -10.89 11.47
C VAL A 329 -19.37 -9.51 11.97
N MET A 330 -20.23 -8.83 11.22
CA MET A 330 -20.68 -7.46 11.52
C MET A 330 -21.96 -7.38 12.37
N GLN A 331 -22.41 -8.48 13.01
CA GLN A 331 -23.69 -8.51 13.75
C GLN A 331 -23.87 -7.37 14.76
N ALA A 332 -22.79 -6.88 15.37
CA ALA A 332 -22.80 -5.76 16.32
C ALA A 332 -22.93 -4.37 15.66
N HIS A 333 -22.94 -4.28 14.33
CA HIS A 333 -22.98 -3.05 13.54
C HIS A 333 -24.25 -3.04 12.66
N PRO A 334 -25.43 -2.73 13.22
CA PRO A 334 -26.72 -2.90 12.54
C PRO A 334 -26.85 -2.02 11.29
N ARG A 335 -26.34 -0.78 11.32
CA ARG A 335 -26.41 0.13 10.17
C ARG A 335 -25.68 -0.42 8.94
N ALA A 336 -24.45 -0.89 9.13
CA ALA A 336 -23.68 -1.51 8.04
C ALA A 336 -24.34 -2.80 7.52
N CYS A 337 -24.95 -3.59 8.41
CA CYS A 337 -25.67 -4.80 8.03
C CYS A 337 -26.95 -4.50 7.24
N GLU A 338 -27.71 -3.48 7.65
CA GLU A 338 -28.93 -3.03 6.96
C GLU A 338 -28.58 -2.54 5.55
N GLU A 339 -27.63 -1.61 5.45
CA GLU A 339 -27.22 -1.03 4.16
C GLU A 339 -26.68 -2.10 3.20
N LEU A 340 -25.86 -3.04 3.67
CA LEU A 340 -25.36 -4.13 2.83
C LEU A 340 -26.50 -5.07 2.36
N ARG A 341 -27.47 -5.40 3.23
CA ARG A 341 -28.60 -6.27 2.86
C ARG A 341 -29.49 -5.60 1.82
N GLU A 342 -29.80 -4.33 2.02
CA GLU A 342 -30.61 -3.56 1.07
C GLU A 342 -29.92 -3.43 -0.28
N ALA A 343 -28.63 -3.10 -0.29
CA ALA A 343 -27.86 -3.00 -1.52
C ALA A 343 -27.82 -4.34 -2.29
N ILE A 344 -27.69 -5.47 -1.58
CA ILE A 344 -27.74 -6.81 -2.19
C ILE A 344 -29.14 -7.13 -2.74
N ALA A 345 -30.19 -6.77 -2.03
CA ALA A 345 -31.56 -6.96 -2.51
C ALA A 345 -31.81 -6.16 -3.80
N ARG A 346 -31.37 -4.90 -3.85
CA ARG A 346 -31.52 -4.05 -5.04
C ARG A 346 -30.79 -4.58 -6.27
N ILE A 347 -29.57 -5.10 -6.12
CA ILE A 347 -28.87 -5.67 -7.27
C ILE A 347 -29.54 -6.96 -7.79
N ALA A 348 -30.24 -7.71 -6.92
CA ALA A 348 -30.99 -8.91 -7.30
C ALA A 348 -32.30 -8.58 -8.03
N GLU A 349 -32.91 -7.42 -7.76
CA GLU A 349 -34.08 -6.91 -8.50
C GLU A 349 -33.74 -6.41 -9.91
N LEU A 350 -32.44 -6.13 -10.17
CA LEU A 350 -31.94 -5.65 -11.46
C LEU A 350 -31.43 -6.76 -12.38
N GLU A 351 -31.40 -8.02 -11.92
CA GLU A 351 -30.97 -9.21 -12.67
C GLU A 351 -32.15 -9.95 -13.33
#